data_AF-A0A3R7P2Y0-F1
#
_entry.id   AF-A0A3R7P2Y0-F1
#
_cell.length_a   1.000
_cell.length_b   1.000
_cell.length_c   1.000
_cell.angle_alpha   90.00
_cell.angle_beta   90.00
_cell.angle_gamma   90.00
#
_symmetry.space_group_name_H-M   'P 1'
#
loop_
_entity.id
_entity.type
_entity.pdbx_description
1 polymer ?
#
loop_
_entity_poly.entity_id
_entity_poly.type
_entity_poly.pdbx_seq_one_letter_code
_entity_poly.pdbx_strand_id
1 'polypeptide(L)'
;MMAILGKLYSGLIHALAVLAVISILVATGLILGDVTMRYLGLGSIRASSTLIEYALLFSTMLGAPWLMRRRGHITVTSLVEQLPPSGQKAAGALALGISTVTLLILGWRSAMVGYDKFLRGGADIRSIAVPEWVSYGILATGFVLMGTECLRLILQRRFEPHGSVAA
;
A
#
# COMPACT_ATOMS: atom_id res chain seq x y z
N MET A 1 24.33 -8.18 -13.89
CA MET A 1 23.91 -8.08 -12.47
C MET A 1 22.69 -7.16 -12.27
N MET A 2 22.75 -5.89 -12.68
CA MET A 2 21.64 -4.90 -12.51
C MET A 2 20.29 -5.32 -13.11
N ALA A 3 20.29 -5.98 -14.28
CA ALA A 3 19.07 -6.42 -14.95
C ALA A 3 18.35 -7.58 -14.22
N ILE A 4 19.11 -8.44 -13.53
CA ILE A 4 18.56 -9.57 -12.76
C ILE A 4 17.87 -9.05 -11.50
N LEU A 5 18.50 -8.10 -10.81
CA LEU A 5 17.94 -7.47 -9.61
C LEU A 5 16.62 -6.73 -9.92
N GLY A 6 16.56 -6.05 -11.07
CA GLY A 6 15.33 -5.41 -11.54
C GLY A 6 14.20 -6.39 -11.87
N LYS A 7 14.51 -7.54 -12.49
CA LYS A 7 13.53 -8.59 -12.77
C LYS A 7 13.02 -9.24 -11.49
N LEU A 8 13.90 -9.55 -10.55
CA LEU A 8 13.54 -10.16 -9.26
C LEU A 8 12.62 -9.25 -8.44
N TYR A 9 12.98 -7.97 -8.34
CA TYR A 9 12.18 -6.96 -7.66
C TYR A 9 10.83 -6.73 -8.36
N SER A 10 10.79 -6.80 -9.69
CA SER A 10 9.51 -6.74 -10.41
C SER A 10 8.65 -7.97 -10.17
N GLY A 11 9.24 -9.16 -10.13
CA GLY A 11 8.54 -10.40 -9.78
C GLY A 11 7.96 -10.33 -8.37
N LEU A 12 8.74 -9.86 -7.40
CA LEU A 12 8.28 -9.68 -6.02
C LEU A 12 7.05 -8.77 -5.94
N ILE A 13 7.08 -7.61 -6.59
CA ILE A 13 5.93 -6.68 -6.55
C ILE A 13 4.69 -7.25 -7.24
N HIS A 14 4.84 -8.04 -8.31
CA HIS A 14 3.70 -8.73 -8.92
C HIS A 14 3.14 -9.81 -7.99
N ALA A 15 4.00 -10.58 -7.32
CA ALA A 15 3.55 -11.56 -6.33
C ALA A 15 2.80 -10.89 -5.17
N LEU A 16 3.30 -9.76 -4.66
CA LEU A 16 2.62 -8.96 -3.63
C LEU A 16 1.27 -8.42 -4.12
N ALA A 17 1.17 -8.00 -5.39
CA ALA A 17 -0.09 -7.56 -5.98
C ALA A 17 -1.11 -8.70 -6.10
N VAL A 18 -0.68 -9.91 -6.48
CA VAL A 18 -1.55 -11.09 -6.51
C VAL A 18 -2.03 -11.43 -5.10
N LEU A 19 -1.14 -11.40 -4.10
CA LEU A 19 -1.52 -11.61 -2.70
C LEU A 19 -2.53 -10.57 -2.21
N ALA A 20 -2.38 -9.31 -2.63
CA ALA A 20 -3.34 -8.26 -2.32
C ALA A 20 -4.74 -8.57 -2.88
N VAL A 21 -4.82 -8.95 -4.16
CA VAL A 21 -6.10 -9.35 -4.78
C VAL A 21 -6.73 -10.54 -4.05
N ILE A 22 -5.94 -11.57 -3.72
CA ILE A 22 -6.42 -12.73 -2.95
C ILE A 22 -6.98 -12.27 -1.60
N SER A 23 -6.27 -11.40 -0.88
CA SER A 23 -6.74 -10.91 0.42
C SER A 23 -8.04 -10.11 0.34
N ILE A 24 -8.25 -9.31 -0.73
CA ILE A 24 -9.55 -8.67 -0.99
C ILE A 24 -10.64 -9.71 -1.23
N LEU A 25 -10.39 -10.71 -2.08
CA LEU A 25 -11.39 -11.74 -2.38
C LEU A 25 -11.80 -12.52 -1.12
N VAL A 26 -10.83 -12.84 -0.27
CA VAL A 26 -11.10 -13.46 1.04
C VAL A 26 -11.93 -12.53 1.92
N ALA A 27 -11.57 -11.25 2.02
CA ALA A 27 -12.35 -10.27 2.79
C ALA A 27 -13.79 -10.17 2.29
N THR A 28 -14.00 -10.09 0.98
CA THR A 28 -15.33 -10.07 0.36
C THR A 28 -16.12 -11.34 0.68
N GLY A 29 -15.50 -12.51 0.57
CA GLY A 29 -16.13 -13.79 0.93
C GLY A 29 -16.53 -13.86 2.41
N LEU A 30 -15.66 -13.37 3.32
CA LEU A 30 -15.95 -13.29 4.75
C LEU A 30 -17.12 -12.35 5.05
N ILE A 31 -17.18 -11.19 4.39
CA ILE A 31 -18.30 -10.24 4.54
C ILE A 31 -19.60 -10.89 4.08
N LEU A 32 -19.61 -11.50 2.88
CA LEU A 32 -20.81 -12.15 2.35
C LEU A 32 -21.28 -13.31 3.25
N GLY A 33 -20.35 -14.12 3.74
CA GLY A 33 -20.65 -15.20 4.68
C GLY A 33 -21.23 -14.67 6.00
N ASP A 34 -20.61 -13.67 6.61
CA ASP A 34 -21.06 -13.10 7.88
C ASP A 34 -22.44 -12.42 7.74
N VAL A 35 -22.67 -11.69 6.65
CA VAL A 35 -23.97 -11.09 6.36
C VAL A 35 -25.03 -12.18 6.19
N THR A 36 -24.77 -13.21 5.38
CA THR A 36 -25.71 -14.32 5.16
C THR A 36 -26.07 -15.03 6.47
N MET A 37 -25.08 -15.29 7.33
CA MET A 37 -25.27 -15.97 8.61
C MET A 37 -26.11 -15.14 9.60
N ARG A 38 -25.92 -13.81 9.60
CA ARG A 38 -26.78 -12.87 10.35
C ARG A 38 -28.22 -12.90 9.87
N TYR A 39 -28.43 -12.90 8.55
CA TYR A 39 -29.78 -12.95 7.96
C TYR A 39 -30.51 -14.27 8.25
N LEU A 40 -29.77 -15.38 8.37
CA LEU A 40 -30.31 -16.70 8.71
C LEU A 40 -30.53 -16.90 10.23
N GLY A 41 -30.23 -15.90 11.06
CA GLY A 41 -30.42 -15.98 12.52
C GLY A 41 -29.41 -16.88 13.24
N LEU A 42 -28.35 -17.34 12.54
CA LEU A 42 -27.31 -18.23 13.10
C LEU A 42 -26.25 -17.47 13.93
N GLY A 43 -26.40 -16.15 14.08
CA GLY A 43 -25.43 -15.27 14.74
C GLY A 43 -24.31 -14.80 13.81
N SER A 44 -23.52 -13.82 14.27
CA SER A 44 -22.33 -13.35 13.54
C SER A 44 -21.07 -14.02 14.07
N ILE A 45 -20.14 -14.32 13.18
CA ILE A 45 -18.83 -14.85 13.55
C ILE A 45 -18.02 -13.68 14.12
N ARG A 46 -17.80 -13.68 15.44
CA ARG A 46 -17.01 -12.65 16.13
C ARG A 46 -15.65 -12.42 15.47
N ALA A 47 -15.01 -13.49 14.98
CA ALA A 47 -13.71 -13.41 14.32
C ALA A 47 -13.71 -12.71 12.95
N SER A 48 -14.86 -12.61 12.27
CA SER A 48 -14.92 -12.10 10.90
C SER A 48 -14.50 -10.63 10.81
N SER A 49 -14.93 -9.78 11.75
CA SER A 49 -14.60 -8.34 11.71
C SER A 49 -13.09 -8.11 11.78
N THR A 50 -12.41 -8.76 12.73
CA THR A 50 -10.95 -8.66 12.86
C THR A 50 -10.25 -9.22 11.62
N LEU A 51 -10.67 -10.38 11.10
CA LEU A 51 -10.05 -10.94 9.89
C LEU A 51 -10.23 -10.02 8.66
N ILE A 52 -11.40 -9.40 8.51
CA ILE A 52 -11.68 -8.45 7.42
C ILE A 52 -10.80 -7.21 7.54
N GLU A 53 -10.69 -6.62 8.74
CA GLU A 53 -9.82 -5.45 8.99
C GLU A 53 -8.38 -5.73 8.60
N TYR A 54 -7.84 -6.88 9.02
CA TYR A 54 -6.47 -7.29 8.70
C TYR A 54 -6.29 -7.63 7.22
N ALA A 55 -7.26 -8.28 6.59
CA ALA A 55 -7.21 -8.61 5.16
C ALA A 55 -7.22 -7.35 4.29
N LEU A 56 -8.02 -6.34 4.64
CA LEU A 56 -8.03 -5.04 3.95
C LEU A 56 -6.72 -4.27 4.17
N LEU A 57 -6.18 -4.28 5.40
CA LEU A 57 -4.86 -3.70 5.68
C LEU A 57 -3.77 -4.37 4.84
N PHE A 58 -3.77 -5.70 4.78
CA PHE A 58 -2.81 -6.46 3.99
C PHE A 58 -2.92 -6.15 2.51
N SER A 59 -4.15 -6.14 1.98
CA SER A 59 -4.38 -5.83 0.57
C SER A 59 -3.90 -4.43 0.20
N THR A 60 -4.19 -3.44 1.03
CA THR A 60 -3.85 -2.06 0.72
C THR A 60 -2.33 -1.89 0.70
N MET A 61 -1.63 -2.36 1.74
CA MET A 61 -0.18 -2.19 1.84
C MET A 61 0.60 -3.02 0.80
N LEU A 62 0.14 -4.22 0.45
CA LEU A 62 0.81 -5.05 -0.56
C LEU A 62 0.50 -4.64 -2.00
N GLY A 63 -0.71 -4.17 -2.28
CA GLY A 63 -1.12 -3.74 -3.62
C GLY A 63 -0.57 -2.37 -4.00
N ALA A 64 -0.31 -1.51 -3.01
CA ALA A 64 0.03 -0.12 -3.25
C ALA A 64 1.39 0.12 -3.97
N PRO A 65 2.49 -0.64 -3.73
CA PRO A 65 3.72 -0.52 -4.52
C PRO A 65 3.51 -0.81 -6.01
N TRP A 66 2.70 -1.82 -6.34
CA TRP A 66 2.38 -2.15 -7.72
C TRP A 66 1.52 -1.07 -8.38
N LEU A 67 0.56 -0.51 -7.65
CA LEU A 67 -0.27 0.60 -8.12
C LEU A 67 0.57 1.87 -8.37
N MET A 68 1.51 2.17 -7.48
CA MET A 68 2.45 3.30 -7.62
C MET A 68 3.26 3.20 -8.91
N ARG A 69 3.68 1.98 -9.29
CA ARG A 69 4.35 1.74 -10.58
C ARG A 69 3.48 1.99 -11.80
N ARG A 70 2.20 1.62 -11.73
CA ARG A 70 1.24 1.82 -12.82
C ARG A 70 0.77 3.26 -12.98
N ARG A 71 1.09 4.15 -12.02
CA ARG A 71 0.82 5.60 -12.10
C ARG A 71 -0.62 5.95 -12.50
N GLY A 72 -1.60 5.22 -11.98
CA GLY A 72 -3.01 5.50 -12.29
C GLY A 72 -3.46 6.83 -11.69
N HIS A 73 -3.59 7.87 -12.52
CA HIS A 73 -4.33 9.12 -12.26
C HIS A 73 -3.97 9.98 -11.01
N ILE A 74 -2.85 9.75 -10.32
CA ILE A 74 -2.51 10.49 -9.08
C ILE A 74 -1.83 11.84 -9.34
N THR A 75 -1.54 12.18 -10.60
CA THR A 75 -1.09 13.54 -10.92
C THR A 75 -2.32 14.43 -10.87
N VAL A 76 -2.29 15.51 -10.09
CA VAL A 76 -3.25 16.60 -10.19
C VAL A 76 -3.00 17.30 -11.53
N THR A 77 -3.40 16.65 -12.61
CA THR A 77 -3.21 17.10 -13.99
C THR A 77 -3.88 18.44 -14.17
N SER A 78 -5.07 18.64 -13.59
CA SER A 78 -5.84 19.88 -13.80
C SER A 78 -5.13 21.17 -13.35
N LEU A 79 -4.33 21.13 -12.26
CA LEU A 79 -3.54 22.30 -11.85
C LEU A 79 -2.17 22.36 -12.55
N VAL A 80 -1.56 21.19 -12.82
CA VAL A 80 -0.20 21.11 -13.38
C VAL A 80 -0.19 21.33 -14.89
N GLU A 81 -1.27 21.01 -15.60
CA GLU A 81 -1.43 21.21 -17.06
C GLU A 81 -1.36 22.68 -17.47
N GLN A 82 -1.68 23.61 -16.57
CA GLN A 82 -1.61 25.05 -16.82
C GLN A 82 -0.17 25.60 -16.74
N LEU A 83 0.81 24.82 -16.24
CA LEU A 83 2.19 25.25 -16.13
C LEU A 83 2.99 24.95 -17.41
N PRO A 84 4.04 25.75 -17.70
CA PRO A 84 5.01 25.43 -18.75
C PRO A 84 5.73 24.09 -18.47
N PRO A 85 6.30 23.42 -19.50
CA PRO A 85 6.85 22.07 -19.40
C PRO A 85 8.00 21.92 -18.37
N SER A 86 8.71 23.00 -18.04
CA SER A 86 9.70 23.04 -16.95
C SER A 86 9.05 23.03 -15.56
N GLY A 87 7.95 23.77 -15.38
CA GLY A 87 7.17 23.84 -14.14
C GLY A 87 6.49 22.50 -13.82
N GLN A 88 5.99 21.80 -14.84
CA GLN A 88 5.40 20.46 -14.68
C GLN A 88 6.40 19.45 -14.14
N LYS A 89 7.62 19.45 -14.70
CA LYS A 89 8.71 18.57 -14.25
C LYS A 89 9.16 18.89 -12.83
N ALA A 90 9.29 20.18 -12.49
CA ALA A 90 9.67 20.62 -11.14
C ALA A 90 8.60 20.24 -10.10
N ALA A 91 7.32 20.47 -10.39
CA ALA A 91 6.20 20.11 -9.52
C ALA A 91 6.14 18.60 -9.30
N GLY A 92 6.28 17.79 -10.37
CA GLY A 92 6.32 16.33 -10.27
C GLY A 92 7.52 15.82 -9.45
N ALA A 93 8.69 16.43 -9.62
CA ALA A 93 9.89 16.09 -8.86
C ALA A 93 9.74 16.43 -7.37
N LEU A 94 9.20 17.59 -7.04
CA LEU A 94 8.94 18.01 -5.66
C LEU A 94 7.89 17.11 -5.00
N ALA A 95 6.78 16.82 -5.68
CA ALA A 95 5.74 15.95 -5.16
C ALA A 95 6.26 14.54 -4.87
N LEU A 96 7.03 13.95 -5.79
CA LEU A 96 7.67 12.66 -5.58
C LEU A 96 8.72 12.71 -4.46
N GLY A 97 9.50 13.78 -4.38
CA GLY A 97 10.50 13.99 -3.34
C GLY A 97 9.87 14.02 -1.94
N ILE A 98 8.85 14.86 -1.75
CA ILE A 98 8.09 14.97 -0.50
C ILE A 98 7.46 13.61 -0.16
N SER A 99 6.79 12.99 -1.13
CA SER A 99 6.16 11.68 -0.93
C SER A 99 7.16 10.61 -0.50
N THR A 100 8.35 10.59 -1.11
CA THR A 100 9.42 9.65 -0.75
C THR A 100 9.87 9.86 0.69
N VAL A 101 10.15 11.10 1.09
CA VAL A 101 10.57 11.42 2.46
C VAL A 101 9.49 11.04 3.47
N THR A 102 8.24 11.42 3.21
CA THR A 102 7.11 11.10 4.10
C THR A 102 6.91 9.59 4.24
N LEU A 103 6.93 8.84 3.13
CA LEU A 103 6.77 7.38 3.15
C LEU A 103 7.90 6.69 3.92
N LEU A 104 9.15 7.13 3.76
CA LEU A 104 10.28 6.56 4.50
C LEU A 104 10.20 6.89 6.00
N ILE A 105 9.80 8.10 6.37
CA ILE A 105 9.58 8.48 7.78
C ILE A 105 8.45 7.63 8.38
N LEU A 106 7.33 7.46 7.68
CA LEU A 106 6.21 6.63 8.14
C LEU A 106 6.63 5.16 8.27
N GLY A 107 7.39 4.63 7.31
CA GLY A 107 7.92 3.27 7.36
C GLY A 107 8.82 3.05 8.58
N TRP A 108 9.75 3.97 8.82
CA TRP A 108 10.65 3.94 9.99
C TRP A 108 9.88 4.02 11.31
N ARG A 109 8.94 4.98 11.43
CA ARG A 109 8.12 5.15 12.64
C ARG A 109 7.22 3.93 12.88
N SER A 110 6.64 3.37 11.83
CA SER A 110 5.83 2.14 11.93
C SER A 110 6.67 0.97 12.41
N ALA A 111 7.91 0.83 11.91
CA ALA A 111 8.84 -0.21 12.37
C ALA A 111 9.23 -0.04 13.84
N MET A 112 9.53 1.20 14.28
CA MET A 112 9.82 1.48 15.69
C MET A 112 8.65 1.12 16.61
N VAL A 113 7.43 1.55 16.25
CA VAL A 113 6.23 1.22 17.05
C VAL A 113 5.98 -0.27 17.03
N GLY A 114 6.09 -0.93 15.88
CA GLY A 114 5.92 -2.39 15.77
C GLY A 114 6.91 -3.16 16.63
N TYR A 115 8.17 -2.72 16.69
CA TYR A 115 9.18 -3.31 17.56
C TYR A 115 8.87 -3.10 19.05
N ASP A 116 8.46 -1.90 19.44
CA ASP A 116 8.07 -1.62 20.82
C ASP A 116 6.86 -2.46 21.25
N LYS A 117 5.89 -2.66 20.35
CA LYS A 117 4.72 -3.53 20.57
C LYS A 117 5.09 -5.02 20.62
N PHE A 118 6.07 -5.44 19.83
CA PHE A 118 6.62 -6.80 19.89
C PHE A 118 7.24 -7.08 21.25
N LEU A 119 8.05 -6.16 21.78
CA LEU A 119 8.68 -6.29 23.10
C LEU A 119 7.67 -6.26 24.25
N ARG A 120 6.61 -5.46 24.15
CA ARG A 120 5.56 -5.34 25.18
C ARG A 120 4.61 -6.54 25.20
N GLY A 121 4.63 -7.42 24.18
CA GLY A 121 3.77 -8.59 24.11
C GLY A 121 2.27 -8.27 24.08
N GLY A 122 1.90 -7.04 23.69
CA GLY A 122 0.52 -6.58 23.67
C GLY A 122 -0.28 -7.25 22.56
N ALA A 123 -1.48 -7.73 22.89
CA ALA A 123 -2.46 -8.19 21.93
C ALA A 123 -3.61 -7.17 21.86
N ASP A 124 -4.02 -6.80 20.65
CA ASP A 124 -5.18 -5.94 20.46
C ASP A 124 -6.43 -6.79 20.73
N ILE A 125 -7.12 -6.51 21.84
CA ILE A 125 -8.34 -7.22 22.21
C ILE A 125 -9.52 -6.46 21.61
N ARG A 126 -9.83 -6.74 20.35
CA ARG A 126 -11.08 -6.29 19.71
C ARG A 126 -12.13 -7.39 19.71
N SER A 127 -11.85 -8.46 18.98
CA SER A 127 -12.75 -9.62 18.87
C SER A 127 -11.99 -10.95 18.97
N ILE A 128 -10.72 -10.95 18.53
CA ILE A 128 -9.75 -12.02 18.71
C ILE A 128 -8.46 -11.35 19.17
N ALA A 129 -7.72 -11.97 20.08
CA ALA A 129 -6.40 -11.47 20.49
C ALA A 129 -5.41 -11.69 19.34
N VAL A 130 -5.19 -10.64 18.53
CA VAL A 130 -4.18 -10.65 17.48
C VAL A 130 -2.99 -9.82 17.96
N PRO A 131 -1.74 -10.29 17.76
CA PRO A 131 -0.57 -9.51 18.14
C PRO A 131 -0.50 -8.18 17.39
N GLU A 132 -0.40 -7.07 18.11
CA GLU A 132 -0.42 -5.72 17.54
C GLU A 132 0.72 -5.48 16.53
N TRP A 133 1.86 -6.13 16.74
CA TRP A 133 3.05 -5.95 15.91
C TRP A 133 2.84 -6.35 14.45
N VAL A 134 1.88 -7.24 14.17
CA VAL A 134 1.61 -7.73 12.81
C VAL A 134 1.15 -6.58 11.90
N SER A 135 0.18 -5.78 12.38
CA SER A 135 -0.35 -4.63 11.64
C SER A 135 0.74 -3.59 11.36
N TYR A 136 1.56 -3.27 12.36
CA TYR A 136 2.66 -2.32 12.22
C TYR A 136 3.79 -2.84 11.32
N GLY A 137 4.05 -4.15 11.31
CA GLY A 137 5.00 -4.79 10.40
C GLY A 137 4.54 -4.69 8.93
N ILE A 138 3.26 -4.93 8.67
CA ILE A 138 2.67 -4.79 7.33
C ILE A 138 2.71 -3.33 6.88
N LEU A 139 2.38 -2.38 7.77
CA LEU A 139 2.48 -0.95 7.47
C LEU A 139 3.92 -0.53 7.15
N ALA A 140 4.88 -0.94 7.99
CA ALA A 140 6.29 -0.62 7.80
C ALA A 140 6.80 -1.14 6.45
N THR A 141 6.50 -2.40 6.11
CA THR A 141 6.90 -3.01 4.83
C THR A 141 6.24 -2.32 3.64
N GLY A 142 4.95 -2.04 3.70
CA GLY A 142 4.22 -1.32 2.65
C GLY A 142 4.81 0.07 2.37
N PHE A 143 4.99 0.89 3.42
CA PHE A 143 5.54 2.24 3.28
C PHE A 143 6.98 2.26 2.77
N VAL A 144 7.83 1.34 3.23
CA VAL A 144 9.21 1.24 2.73
C VAL A 144 9.21 0.86 1.25
N LEU A 145 8.40 -0.13 0.84
CA LEU A 145 8.31 -0.53 -0.57
C LEU A 145 7.79 0.62 -1.45
N MET A 146 6.76 1.34 -1.02
CA MET A 146 6.26 2.51 -1.75
C MET A 146 7.31 3.64 -1.82
N GLY A 147 8.02 3.90 -0.72
CA GLY A 147 9.12 4.87 -0.70
C GLY A 147 10.24 4.52 -1.67
N THR A 148 10.61 3.22 -1.75
CA THR A 148 11.61 2.75 -2.71
C THR A 148 11.14 2.89 -4.16
N GLU A 149 9.85 2.67 -4.44
CA GLU A 149 9.29 2.90 -5.78
C GLU A 149 9.31 4.38 -6.14
N CYS A 150 8.89 5.28 -5.24
CA CYS A 150 8.96 6.72 -5.49
C CYS A 150 10.39 7.18 -5.77
N LEU A 151 11.37 6.70 -4.98
CA LEU A 151 12.78 7.00 -5.21
C LEU A 151 13.25 6.48 -6.58
N ARG A 152 12.83 5.28 -6.98
CA ARG A 152 13.13 4.72 -8.31
C ARG A 152 12.55 5.56 -9.43
N LEU A 153 11.34 6.11 -9.27
CA LEU A 153 10.72 7.00 -10.24
C LEU A 153 11.49 8.33 -10.38
N ILE A 154 12.00 8.88 -9.27
CA ILE A 154 12.85 10.08 -9.26
C ILE A 154 14.16 9.81 -10.01
N LEU A 155 14.82 8.68 -9.72
CA LEU A 155 16.10 8.30 -10.35
C LEU A 155 15.97 8.08 -11.86
N GLN A 156 14.83 7.55 -12.31
CA GLN A 156 14.55 7.37 -13.74
C GLN A 156 14.15 8.67 -14.44
N ARG A 157 14.10 9.81 -13.72
CA ARG A 157 13.65 11.13 -14.20
C ARG A 157 12.33 11.12 -14.96
N ARG A 158 11.47 10.14 -14.68
CA ARG A 158 10.16 10.02 -15.33
C ARG A 158 9.19 10.97 -14.64
N PHE A 159 9.36 12.27 -14.83
CA PHE A 159 8.48 13.30 -14.28
C PHE A 159 7.27 13.59 -15.18
N GLU A 160 7.04 12.77 -16.20
CA GLU A 160 6.07 13.04 -17.26
C GLU A 160 4.62 12.95 -16.76
N PRO A 161 3.83 14.04 -16.87
CA PRO A 161 2.39 13.99 -16.70
C PRO A 161 1.78 13.20 -17.86
N HIS A 162 1.03 12.14 -17.55
CA HIS A 162 0.27 11.35 -18.53
C HIS A 162 -0.98 12.11 -18.95
N GLY A 163 -0.81 13.12 -19.82
CA GLY A 163 -1.90 13.89 -20.43
C GLY A 163 -1.80 14.05 -21.96
N SER A 164 -0.78 13.46 -22.62
CA SER A 164 -0.52 13.62 -24.06
C SER A 164 -0.66 12.33 -24.87
N VAL A 165 -1.62 11.47 -24.54
CA VAL A 165 -2.04 10.35 -25.41
C VAL A 165 -3.56 10.39 -25.59
N ALA A 166 -4.02 11.45 -26.22
CA ALA A 166 -5.32 11.54 -26.90
C ALA A 166 -5.33 12.83 -27.73
N ALA A 167 -4.60 12.82 -28.84
CA ALA A 167 -4.81 13.68 -30.00
C ALA A 167 -4.72 12.80 -31.24
#